data_AF-K1SK49-F1
#
_entry.id   AF-K1SK49-F1
#
_cell.length_a   1.000
_cell.length_b   1.000
_cell.length_c   1.000
_cell.angle_alpha   90.00
_cell.angle_beta   90.00
_cell.angle_gamma   90.00
#
_symmetry.space_group_name_H-M   'P 1'
#
loop_
_entity.id
_entity.type
_entity.pdbx_description
1 polymer ?
#
loop_
_entity_poly.entity_id
_entity_poly.type
_entity_poly.pdbx_seq_one_letter_code
_entity_poly.pdbx_strand_id
1 'polypeptide(L)'
;MGIVVANPEFSDIRSLEGVAPTKNKAVPIFAVPTTAGTAAEVTINYVITDAEKNRKMVCVDVHDIPVVAFVDPDMMSSMPKGLTAATGMDALTHAIEGYITKGAWELSDMFHLKAIEIISRALRGAVENTPEGREEMALGQYIAGMGFSNVGLGIVHSMAHPLGALYDTPHGVANAI
;
A
#
# COMPACT_ATOMS: atom_id res chain seq x y z
N MET A 1 9.77 -0.79 -15.80
CA MET A 1 8.57 -1.18 -15.04
C MET A 1 7.77 -2.18 -15.86
N GLY A 2 7.23 -3.22 -15.22
CA GLY A 2 6.52 -4.31 -15.92
C GLY A 2 5.36 -3.83 -16.80
N ILE A 3 4.62 -2.81 -16.34
CA ILE A 3 3.52 -2.20 -17.10
C ILE A 3 4.02 -1.48 -18.36
N VAL A 4 5.15 -0.77 -18.29
CA VAL A 4 5.74 -0.03 -19.43
C VAL A 4 6.35 -0.97 -20.47
N VAL A 5 6.89 -2.12 -20.05
CA VAL A 5 7.41 -3.13 -21.01
C VAL A 5 6.30 -3.63 -21.94
N ALA A 6 5.08 -3.81 -21.40
CA ALA A 6 3.93 -4.25 -22.18
C ALA A 6 3.17 -3.10 -22.88
N ASN A 7 3.40 -1.84 -22.48
CA ASN A 7 2.74 -0.64 -23.00
C ASN A 7 3.81 0.47 -23.22
N PRO A 8 4.66 0.35 -24.27
CA PRO A 8 5.83 1.21 -24.46
C PRO A 8 5.50 2.68 -24.75
N GLU A 9 4.25 2.99 -25.14
CA GLU A 9 3.77 4.35 -25.34
C GLU A 9 3.79 5.19 -24.04
N PHE A 10 3.84 4.55 -22.86
CA PHE A 10 3.95 5.19 -21.54
C PHE A 10 5.39 5.25 -21.02
N SER A 11 6.39 5.27 -21.91
CA SER A 11 7.82 5.31 -21.54
C SER A 11 8.24 6.56 -20.75
N ASP A 12 7.46 7.64 -20.80
CA ASP A 12 7.69 8.86 -20.03
C ASP A 12 7.28 8.73 -18.56
N ILE A 13 6.60 7.64 -18.17
CA ILE A 13 6.09 7.30 -16.83
C ILE A 13 4.99 8.24 -16.32
N ARG A 14 5.12 9.55 -16.56
CA ARG A 14 4.21 10.59 -16.07
C ARG A 14 2.81 10.47 -16.68
N SER A 15 2.72 9.98 -17.92
CA SER A 15 1.46 9.68 -18.59
C SER A 15 0.64 8.54 -17.95
N LEU A 16 1.19 7.83 -16.96
CA LEU A 16 0.48 6.81 -16.17
C LEU A 16 -0.26 7.38 -14.95
N GLU A 17 -0.08 8.67 -14.61
CA GLU A 17 -0.74 9.28 -13.46
C GLU A 17 -2.28 9.27 -13.61
N GLY A 18 -2.98 8.98 -12.52
CA GLY A 18 -4.43 8.81 -12.51
C GLY A 18 -4.84 7.43 -13.01
N VAL A 19 -6.00 7.36 -13.67
CA VAL A 19 -6.49 6.11 -14.27
C VAL A 19 -5.77 5.89 -15.59
N ALA A 20 -4.76 5.02 -15.59
CA ALA A 20 -3.88 4.81 -16.74
C ALA A 20 -4.64 4.09 -17.87
N PRO A 21 -4.64 4.62 -19.12
CA PRO A 21 -5.36 4.00 -20.23
C PRO A 21 -4.51 2.93 -20.96
N THR A 22 -3.85 2.05 -20.20
CA THR A 22 -3.05 0.95 -20.75
C THR A 22 -3.94 -0.09 -21.43
N LYS A 23 -3.39 -0.79 -22.43
CA LYS A 23 -4.13 -1.79 -23.23
C LYS A 23 -3.74 -3.22 -22.88
N ASN A 24 -2.52 -3.42 -22.42
CA ASN A 24 -1.96 -4.73 -22.12
C ASN A 24 -1.68 -4.87 -20.63
N LYS A 25 -1.90 -6.07 -20.10
CA LYS A 25 -1.42 -6.47 -18.76
C LYS A 25 0.08 -6.22 -18.63
N ALA A 26 0.52 -5.80 -17.45
CA ALA A 26 1.93 -5.81 -17.12
C ALA A 26 2.53 -7.22 -17.32
N VAL A 27 3.84 -7.30 -17.52
CA VAL A 27 4.53 -8.60 -17.43
C VAL A 27 4.16 -9.27 -16.09
N PRO A 28 4.01 -10.60 -16.02
CA PRO A 28 3.56 -11.26 -14.79
C PRO A 28 4.40 -10.88 -13.56
N ILE A 29 3.74 -10.40 -12.51
CA ILE A 29 4.39 -9.99 -11.24
C ILE A 29 4.08 -11.01 -10.15
N PHE A 30 5.14 -11.49 -9.50
CA PHE A 30 5.07 -12.31 -8.29
C PHE A 30 5.55 -11.43 -7.14
N ALA A 31 4.62 -11.01 -6.28
CA ALA A 31 4.89 -10.03 -5.24
C ALA A 31 5.22 -10.72 -3.91
N VAL A 32 6.31 -10.28 -3.26
CA VAL A 32 6.77 -10.77 -1.96
C VAL A 32 6.96 -9.55 -1.03
N PRO A 33 5.94 -9.15 -0.27
CA PRO A 33 6.06 -8.02 0.65
C PRO A 33 7.04 -8.34 1.78
N THR A 34 7.99 -7.44 2.02
CA THR A 34 8.95 -7.54 3.15
C THR A 34 8.64 -6.54 4.26
N THR A 35 7.52 -5.82 4.14
CA THR A 35 6.99 -4.92 5.16
C THR A 35 5.51 -5.17 5.36
N ALA A 36 5.05 -5.16 6.60
CA ALA A 36 3.62 -5.21 6.91
C ALA A 36 3.04 -3.79 6.89
N GLY A 37 2.60 -3.30 5.73
CA GLY A 37 2.21 -1.89 5.57
C GLY A 37 1.43 -1.57 4.31
N THR A 38 2.15 -1.52 3.18
CA THR A 38 1.66 -0.89 1.95
C THR A 38 0.56 -1.68 1.22
N ALA A 39 0.53 -3.00 1.40
CA ALA A 39 -0.31 -3.93 0.64
C ALA A 39 -0.17 -3.81 -0.89
N ALA A 40 0.95 -3.29 -1.40
CA ALA A 40 1.18 -3.10 -2.84
C ALA A 40 1.09 -4.40 -3.65
N GLU A 41 1.23 -5.55 -2.98
CA GLU A 41 1.08 -6.88 -3.56
C GLU A 41 -0.37 -7.26 -3.95
N VAL A 42 -1.37 -6.49 -3.51
CA VAL A 42 -2.80 -6.72 -3.79
C VAL A 42 -3.52 -5.49 -4.33
N THR A 43 -2.82 -4.37 -4.52
CA THR A 43 -3.42 -3.14 -5.03
C THR A 43 -3.23 -2.99 -6.53
N ILE A 44 -4.09 -2.19 -7.15
CA ILE A 44 -3.98 -1.72 -8.54
C ILE A 44 -3.31 -0.34 -8.63
N ASN A 45 -2.53 0.01 -7.60
CA ASN A 45 -1.98 1.34 -7.43
C ASN A 45 -0.47 1.27 -7.25
N TYR A 46 0.25 2.17 -7.93
CA TYR A 46 1.67 2.40 -7.68
C TYR A 46 1.96 3.90 -7.68
N VAL A 47 2.91 4.31 -6.83
CA VAL A 47 3.23 5.72 -6.62
C VAL A 47 4.67 6.00 -7.03
N ILE A 48 4.86 6.93 -7.95
CA ILE A 48 6.18 7.31 -8.49
C ILE A 48 6.45 8.78 -8.17
N THR A 49 7.67 9.09 -7.73
CA THR A 49 8.09 10.49 -7.52
C THR A 49 8.54 11.10 -8.85
N ASP A 50 7.89 12.18 -9.28
CA ASP A 50 8.32 13.07 -10.36
C ASP A 50 9.30 14.11 -9.79
N ALA A 51 10.60 13.80 -9.86
CA ALA A 51 11.65 14.64 -9.29
C ALA A 51 11.74 16.04 -9.92
N GLU A 52 11.35 16.19 -11.18
CA GLU A 52 11.33 17.51 -11.85
C GLU A 52 10.26 18.44 -11.27
N LYS A 53 9.13 17.87 -10.83
CA LYS A 53 7.99 18.63 -10.30
C LYS A 53 7.81 18.49 -8.78
N ASN A 54 8.74 17.80 -8.10
CA ASN A 54 8.71 17.51 -6.67
C ASN A 54 7.33 17.03 -6.18
N ARG A 55 6.73 16.07 -6.91
CA ARG A 55 5.43 15.50 -6.54
C ARG A 55 5.43 13.98 -6.64
N LYS A 56 4.61 13.33 -5.82
CA LYS A 56 4.26 11.92 -5.98
C LYS A 56 3.06 11.78 -6.90
N MET A 57 3.18 10.96 -7.92
CA MET A 57 2.14 10.63 -8.89
C MET A 57 1.55 9.28 -8.52
N VAL A 58 0.24 9.25 -8.25
CA VAL A 58 -0.49 7.99 -8.04
C VAL A 58 -0.95 7.52 -9.41
N CYS A 59 -0.59 6.28 -9.77
CA CYS A 59 -1.02 5.61 -10.98
C CYS A 59 -1.97 4.49 -10.58
N VAL A 60 -3.09 4.37 -11.28
CA VAL A 60 -4.17 3.41 -11.00
C VAL A 60 -4.41 2.59 -12.27
N ASP A 61 -4.12 1.29 -12.22
CA ASP A 61 -4.21 0.42 -13.39
C ASP A 61 -4.52 -1.05 -13.03
N VAL A 62 -5.69 -1.53 -13.45
CA VAL A 62 -6.06 -2.95 -13.25
C VAL A 62 -5.11 -3.94 -13.95
N HIS A 63 -4.31 -3.47 -14.91
CA HIS A 63 -3.30 -4.26 -15.60
C HIS A 63 -2.01 -4.45 -14.80
N ASP A 64 -1.80 -3.72 -13.70
CA ASP A 64 -0.59 -3.83 -12.86
C ASP A 64 -0.67 -4.89 -11.76
N ILE A 65 -1.88 -5.38 -11.45
CA ILE A 65 -2.12 -6.29 -10.33
C ILE A 65 -1.19 -7.53 -10.39
N PRO A 66 -0.49 -7.86 -9.29
CA PRO A 66 0.31 -9.07 -9.22
C PRO A 66 -0.51 -10.34 -9.50
N VAL A 67 0.10 -11.32 -10.18
CA VAL A 67 -0.55 -12.60 -10.46
C VAL A 67 -0.56 -13.52 -9.24
N VAL A 68 0.44 -13.36 -8.35
CA VAL A 68 0.56 -14.09 -7.09
C VAL A 68 1.20 -13.16 -6.05
N ALA A 69 0.65 -13.16 -4.83
CA ALA A 69 1.24 -12.54 -3.66
C ALA A 69 1.66 -13.62 -2.63
N PHE A 70 2.90 -13.56 -2.16
CA PHE A 70 3.43 -14.43 -1.11
C PHE A 70 3.55 -13.66 0.20
N VAL A 71 2.47 -13.61 0.96
CA VAL A 71 2.41 -12.89 2.24
C VAL A 71 2.99 -13.79 3.33
N ASP A 72 4.31 -13.75 3.47
CA ASP A 72 5.07 -14.57 4.42
C ASP A 72 5.64 -13.70 5.55
N PRO A 73 5.24 -13.90 6.83
CA PRO A 73 5.75 -13.10 7.95
C PRO A 73 7.25 -13.27 8.19
N ASP A 74 7.86 -14.37 7.77
CA ASP A 74 9.31 -14.58 7.92
C ASP A 74 10.10 -13.54 7.09
N MET A 75 9.55 -13.13 5.94
CA MET A 75 10.11 -12.07 5.09
C MET A 75 10.00 -10.67 5.70
N MET A 76 9.25 -10.52 6.80
CA MET A 76 9.03 -9.27 7.52
C MET A 76 9.73 -9.25 8.90
N SER A 77 10.24 -10.39 9.36
CA SER A 77 10.81 -10.59 10.70
C SER A 77 12.05 -9.73 11.00
N SER A 78 12.82 -9.36 9.97
CA SER A 78 14.02 -8.55 10.10
C SER A 78 13.77 -7.04 10.11
N MET A 79 12.50 -6.58 10.00
CA MET A 79 12.19 -5.15 10.08
C MET A 79 12.60 -4.57 11.43
N PRO A 80 13.37 -3.46 11.45
CA PRO A 80 13.65 -2.72 12.69
C PRO A 80 12.37 -2.27 13.38
N LYS A 81 12.41 -2.08 14.71
CA LYS A 81 11.26 -1.66 15.51
C LYS A 81 10.58 -0.39 14.96
N GLY A 82 11.38 0.62 14.62
CA GLY A 82 10.87 1.88 14.08
C GLY A 82 10.17 1.72 12.73
N LEU A 83 10.73 0.92 11.82
CA LEU A 83 10.10 0.61 10.53
C LEU A 83 8.79 -0.15 10.73
N THR A 84 8.80 -1.15 11.62
CA THR A 84 7.61 -1.95 11.96
C THR A 84 6.47 -1.08 12.47
N ALA A 85 6.77 -0.14 13.38
CA ALA A 85 5.78 0.78 13.90
C ALA A 85 5.22 1.68 12.80
N ALA A 86 6.09 2.27 11.96
CA ALA A 86 5.69 3.17 10.89
C ALA A 86 4.82 2.47 9.84
N THR A 87 5.23 1.30 9.34
CA THR A 87 4.46 0.55 8.32
C THR A 87 3.18 -0.04 8.90
N GLY A 88 3.18 -0.43 10.18
CA GLY A 88 1.96 -0.89 10.82
C GLY A 88 0.93 0.22 11.03
N MET A 89 1.38 1.43 11.35
CA MET A 89 0.51 2.61 11.37
C MET A 89 0.01 2.98 9.97
N ASP A 90 0.85 2.84 8.94
CA ASP A 90 0.45 2.98 7.54
C ASP A 90 -0.72 2.05 7.18
N ALA A 91 -0.59 0.76 7.49
CA ALA A 91 -1.66 -0.23 7.30
C ALA A 91 -2.94 0.12 8.08
N LEU A 92 -2.81 0.65 9.29
CA LEU A 92 -3.97 1.09 10.07
C LEU A 92 -4.64 2.30 9.42
N THR A 93 -3.86 3.26 8.94
CA THR A 93 -4.36 4.42 8.19
C THR A 93 -5.07 3.98 6.92
N HIS A 94 -4.52 3.02 6.16
CA HIS A 94 -5.20 2.43 5.00
C HIS A 94 -6.58 1.89 5.36
N ALA A 95 -6.68 1.13 6.45
CA ALA A 95 -7.93 0.52 6.86
C ALA A 95 -8.94 1.57 7.33
N ILE A 96 -8.52 2.56 8.13
CA ILE A 96 -9.40 3.63 8.62
C ILE A 96 -9.87 4.53 7.49
N GLU A 97 -8.96 5.02 6.64
CA GLU A 97 -9.34 5.89 5.52
C GLU A 97 -10.20 5.15 4.51
N GLY A 98 -9.88 3.89 4.21
CA GLY A 98 -10.69 3.05 3.33
C GLY A 98 -12.10 2.82 3.88
N TYR A 99 -12.25 2.66 5.20
CA TYR A 99 -13.56 2.47 5.83
C TYR A 99 -14.46 3.71 5.76
N ILE A 100 -13.87 4.91 5.81
CA ILE A 100 -14.62 6.17 5.83
C ILE A 100 -14.58 6.93 4.50
N THR A 101 -13.98 6.35 3.46
CA THR A 101 -13.86 7.00 2.16
C THR A 101 -15.22 7.08 1.45
N LYS A 102 -15.32 8.00 0.49
CA LYS A 102 -16.57 8.24 -0.26
C LYS A 102 -17.03 7.02 -1.09
N GLY A 103 -16.10 6.15 -1.48
CA GLY A 103 -16.37 4.94 -2.25
C GLY A 103 -16.71 3.71 -1.41
N ALA A 104 -16.74 3.83 -0.08
CA ALA A 104 -16.98 2.72 0.83
C ALA A 104 -18.35 2.06 0.59
N TRP A 105 -18.39 0.74 0.75
CA TRP A 105 -19.59 -0.09 0.65
C TRP A 105 -19.41 -1.39 1.45
N GLU A 106 -20.50 -2.15 1.63
CA GLU A 106 -20.56 -3.31 2.55
C GLU A 106 -19.33 -4.25 2.50
N LEU A 107 -18.87 -4.63 1.30
CA LEU A 107 -17.73 -5.56 1.19
C LEU A 107 -16.39 -4.92 1.57
N SER A 108 -16.14 -3.66 1.19
CA SER A 108 -14.91 -2.98 1.62
C SER A 108 -14.90 -2.81 3.13
N ASP A 109 -16.05 -2.48 3.72
CA ASP A 109 -16.20 -2.26 5.15
C ASP A 109 -15.89 -3.53 5.95
N MET A 110 -16.32 -4.71 5.45
CA MET A 110 -15.95 -5.99 6.04
C MET A 110 -14.43 -6.19 6.10
N PHE A 111 -13.70 -5.85 5.03
CA PHE A 111 -12.25 -5.95 5.01
C PHE A 111 -11.63 -4.94 5.99
N HIS A 112 -12.04 -3.68 5.92
CA HIS A 112 -11.44 -2.62 6.72
C HIS A 112 -11.68 -2.78 8.21
N LEU A 113 -12.89 -3.13 8.63
CA LEU A 113 -13.18 -3.42 10.04
C LEU A 113 -12.35 -4.60 10.56
N LYS A 114 -12.18 -5.64 9.74
CA LYS A 114 -11.36 -6.79 10.12
C LYS A 114 -9.87 -6.44 10.19
N ALA A 115 -9.38 -5.64 9.25
CA ALA A 115 -8.00 -5.16 9.27
C ALA A 115 -7.74 -4.28 10.49
N ILE A 116 -8.65 -3.35 10.83
CA ILE A 116 -8.55 -2.51 12.05
C ILE A 116 -8.46 -3.38 13.31
N GLU A 117 -9.33 -4.39 13.44
CA GLU A 117 -9.32 -5.33 14.57
C GLU A 117 -7.96 -6.03 14.71
N ILE A 118 -7.46 -6.63 13.63
CA ILE A 118 -6.21 -7.39 13.61
C ILE A 118 -5.01 -6.48 13.87
N ILE A 119 -4.89 -5.37 13.14
CA ILE A 119 -3.75 -4.46 13.27
C ILE A 119 -3.68 -3.85 14.67
N SER A 120 -4.82 -3.44 15.24
CA SER A 120 -4.88 -2.80 16.55
C SER A 120 -4.38 -3.70 17.69
N ARG A 121 -4.62 -5.01 17.60
CA ARG A 121 -4.15 -5.99 18.58
C ARG A 121 -2.72 -6.47 18.32
N ALA A 122 -2.31 -6.58 17.05
CA ALA A 122 -1.06 -7.19 16.66
C ALA A 122 0.15 -6.25 16.67
N LEU A 123 -0.05 -4.96 16.34
CA LEU A 123 1.05 -4.04 16.04
C LEU A 123 2.10 -3.95 17.16
N ARG A 124 1.67 -3.89 18.43
CA ARG A 124 2.61 -3.84 19.56
C ARG A 124 3.44 -5.12 19.67
N GLY A 125 2.83 -6.29 19.46
CA GLY A 125 3.53 -7.56 19.42
C GLY A 125 4.52 -7.63 18.26
N ALA A 126 4.12 -7.15 17.08
CA ALA A 126 5.00 -7.07 15.90
C ALA A 126 6.22 -6.17 16.14
N VAL A 127 6.04 -5.02 16.80
CA VAL A 127 7.14 -4.12 17.18
C VAL A 127 8.08 -4.78 18.19
N GLU A 128 7.55 -5.58 19.12
CA GLU A 128 8.35 -6.42 20.01
C GLU A 128 8.84 -7.72 19.36
N ASN A 129 8.57 -7.89 18.06
CA ASN A 129 9.00 -9.01 17.23
C ASN A 129 8.49 -10.38 17.71
N THR A 130 7.27 -10.45 18.27
CA THR A 130 6.63 -11.73 18.57
C THR A 130 6.18 -12.41 17.27
N PRO A 131 6.34 -13.74 17.12
CA PRO A 131 5.91 -14.46 15.92
C PRO A 131 4.45 -14.20 15.57
N GLU A 132 3.55 -14.26 16.55
CA GLU A 132 2.11 -14.03 16.35
C GLU A 132 1.82 -12.60 15.91
N GLY A 133 2.54 -11.62 16.46
CA GLY A 133 2.40 -10.22 16.06
C GLY A 133 2.81 -10.00 14.62
N ARG A 134 3.90 -10.64 14.17
CA ARG A 134 4.37 -10.57 12.76
C ARG A 134 3.38 -11.22 11.80
N GLU A 135 2.89 -12.40 12.14
CA GLU A 135 1.89 -13.12 11.34
C GLU A 135 0.59 -12.33 11.22
N GLU A 136 0.04 -11.85 12.34
CA GLU A 136 -1.19 -11.08 12.34
C GLU A 136 -1.04 -9.73 11.61
N MET A 137 0.09 -9.03 11.75
CA MET A 137 0.34 -7.81 10.98
C MET A 137 0.47 -8.06 9.47
N ALA A 138 1.12 -9.17 9.07
CA ALA A 138 1.23 -9.55 7.67
C ALA A 138 -0.14 -9.80 7.03
N LEU A 139 -1.05 -10.45 7.77
CA LEU A 139 -2.44 -10.65 7.35
C LEU A 139 -3.25 -9.34 7.35
N GLY A 140 -3.18 -8.58 8.44
CA GLY A 140 -3.98 -7.38 8.65
C GLY A 140 -3.75 -6.30 7.59
N GLN A 141 -2.48 -6.05 7.25
CA GLN A 141 -2.13 -5.08 6.19
C GLN A 141 -2.63 -5.53 4.81
N TYR A 142 -2.56 -6.84 4.50
CA TYR A 142 -3.01 -7.36 3.22
C TYR A 142 -4.53 -7.21 3.07
N ILE A 143 -5.28 -7.54 4.13
CA ILE A 143 -6.73 -7.35 4.19
C ILE A 143 -7.09 -5.87 4.00
N ALA A 144 -6.33 -4.94 4.60
CA ALA A 144 -6.54 -3.51 4.36
C ALA A 144 -6.43 -3.17 2.86
N GLY A 145 -5.40 -3.72 2.18
CA GLY A 145 -5.18 -3.61 0.73
C GLY A 145 -6.35 -4.08 -0.12
N MET A 146 -6.94 -5.23 0.22
CA MET A 146 -8.11 -5.77 -0.48
C MET A 146 -9.28 -4.78 -0.50
N GLY A 147 -9.44 -4.01 0.58
CA GLY A 147 -10.44 -2.95 0.64
C GLY A 147 -10.00 -1.68 -0.09
N PHE A 148 -8.94 -1.01 0.38
CA PHE A 148 -8.68 0.38 -0.01
C PHE A 148 -8.33 0.52 -1.49
N SER A 149 -7.74 -0.52 -2.10
CA SER A 149 -7.43 -0.50 -3.52
C SER A 149 -8.66 -0.28 -4.40
N ASN A 150 -9.84 -0.63 -3.90
CA ASN A 150 -11.09 -0.63 -4.68
C ASN A 150 -12.00 0.57 -4.36
N VAL A 151 -11.77 1.26 -3.24
CA VAL A 151 -12.66 2.34 -2.77
C VAL A 151 -11.92 3.67 -2.54
N GLY A 152 -10.59 3.64 -2.53
CA GLY A 152 -9.74 4.80 -2.31
C GLY A 152 -9.36 5.01 -0.84
N LEU A 153 -8.69 6.13 -0.61
CA LEU A 153 -8.21 6.59 0.70
C LEU A 153 -8.71 8.02 0.94
N GLY A 154 -8.02 8.81 1.77
CA GLY A 154 -8.48 10.12 2.19
C GLY A 154 -7.40 11.19 2.31
N ILE A 155 -7.63 12.11 3.24
CA ILE A 155 -6.83 13.31 3.43
C ILE A 155 -5.46 13.01 4.04
N VAL A 156 -5.32 11.96 4.84
CA VAL A 156 -4.04 11.59 5.49
C VAL A 156 -3.02 11.27 4.40
N HIS A 157 -3.35 10.35 3.49
CA HIS A 157 -2.48 10.04 2.35
C HIS A 157 -2.24 11.24 1.43
N SER A 158 -3.29 12.04 1.18
CA SER A 158 -3.18 13.24 0.35
C SER A 158 -2.21 14.27 0.92
N MET A 159 -2.11 14.38 2.25
CA MET A 159 -1.16 15.26 2.94
C MET A 159 0.23 14.63 3.10
N ALA A 160 0.32 13.31 3.26
CA ALA A 160 1.59 12.59 3.36
C ALA A 160 2.38 12.57 2.04
N HIS A 161 1.71 12.53 0.89
CA HIS A 161 2.35 12.49 -0.42
C HIS A 161 3.31 13.68 -0.68
N PRO A 162 2.90 14.95 -0.49
CA PRO A 162 3.81 16.09 -0.58
C PRO A 162 5.00 16.02 0.38
N LEU A 163 4.80 15.52 1.61
CA LEU A 163 5.92 15.39 2.57
C LEU A 163 6.97 14.41 2.05
N GLY A 164 6.55 13.27 1.50
CA GLY A 164 7.45 12.31 0.87
C GLY A 164 8.12 12.86 -0.40
N ALA A 165 7.46 13.75 -1.16
CA ALA A 165 8.02 14.33 -2.37
C ALA A 165 9.04 15.44 -2.09
N LEU A 166 8.78 16.28 -1.08
CA LEU A 166 9.60 17.46 -0.76
C LEU A 166 10.74 17.16 0.20
N TYR A 167 10.55 16.22 1.12
CA TYR A 167 11.49 15.96 2.22
C TYR A 167 11.98 14.52 2.30
N ASP A 168 11.59 13.67 1.35
CA ASP A 168 11.85 12.23 1.38
C ASP A 168 11.40 11.56 2.69
N THR A 169 10.35 12.12 3.32
CA THR A 169 9.80 11.60 4.56
C THR A 169 9.28 10.18 4.35
N PRO A 170 9.65 9.21 5.22
CA PRO A 170 9.11 7.85 5.16
C PRO A 170 7.58 7.86 5.22
N HIS A 171 6.92 7.19 4.27
CA HIS A 171 5.47 7.29 4.07
C HIS A 171 4.66 6.94 5.33
N GLY A 172 4.96 5.79 5.93
CA GLY A 172 4.28 5.36 7.16
C GLY A 172 4.51 6.27 8.37
N VAL A 173 5.63 7.01 8.41
CA VAL A 173 5.84 8.03 9.46
C VAL A 173 4.96 9.24 9.20
N ALA A 174 4.89 9.71 7.96
CA ALA A 174 4.03 10.83 7.58
C ALA A 174 2.54 10.54 7.81
N ASN A 175 2.09 9.31 7.53
CA ASN A 175 0.70 8.89 7.76
C ASN A 175 0.37 8.67 9.25
N ALA A 176 1.37 8.45 10.11
CA ALA A 176 1.18 8.18 11.53
C ALA A 176 1.08 9.44 12.40
N ILE A 177 1.56 10.60 11.90
CA ILE A 177 1.57 11.90 12.60
C ILE A 177 0.28 12.67 12.28
#